data_AF-A0A6M0AEX0-F1
#
_entry.id   AF-A0A6M0AEX0-F1
#
_cell.length_a   1.000
_cell.length_b   1.000
_cell.length_c   1.000
_cell.angle_alpha   90.00
_cell.angle_beta   90.00
_cell.angle_gamma   90.00
#
_symmetry.space_group_name_H-M   'P 1'
#
loop_
_entity.id
_entity.type
_entity.pdbx_description
1 polymer ?
#
loop_
_entity_poly.entity_id
_entity_poly.type
_entity_poly.pdbx_seq_one_letter_code
_entity_poly.pdbx_strand_id
1 'polypeptide(L)'
;MSKQQLMDFIVAVKKDESLKAQLKDAQPEEIIRIAEQAGFKFSEEVKGRFRNRWAGVYSCPQREDVNEICPALCPPGFKSLAEYSQSTCTPYDKQEKYDFRSGFKYTNVT
;
A
#
# COMPACT_ATOMS: atom_id res chain seq x y z
N MET A 1 -1.74 7.88 14.88
CA MET A 1 -0.32 7.50 14.70
C MET A 1 -0.23 6.46 13.57
N SER A 2 -0.20 6.87 12.30
CA SER A 2 -0.27 5.94 11.14
C SER A 2 0.75 6.22 10.03
N LYS A 3 1.06 7.49 9.75
CA LYS A 3 1.93 7.89 8.62
C LYS A 3 3.44 7.69 8.86
N GLN A 4 3.92 7.93 10.08
CA GLN A 4 5.35 7.87 10.39
C GLN A 4 5.91 6.45 10.25
N GLN A 5 5.20 5.44 10.75
CA GLN A 5 5.61 4.04 10.62
C GLN A 5 5.72 3.57 9.17
N LEU A 6 4.86 4.06 8.28
CA LEU A 6 4.97 3.79 6.85
C LEU A 6 6.22 4.44 6.25
N MET A 7 6.54 5.68 6.63
CA MET A 7 7.77 6.35 6.17
C MET A 7 9.03 5.67 6.69
N ASP A 8 9.05 5.32 7.98
CA ASP A 8 10.19 4.62 8.59
C ASP A 8 10.43 3.27 7.91
N PHE A 9 9.35 2.54 7.61
CA PHE A 9 9.39 1.30 6.84
C PHE A 9 9.96 1.53 5.44
N ILE A 10 9.46 2.52 4.68
CA ILE A 10 9.98 2.85 3.34
C ILE A 10 11.48 3.15 3.40
N VAL A 11 11.91 3.98 4.35
CA VAL A 11 13.33 4.36 4.50
C VAL A 11 14.19 3.15 4.86
N ALA A 12 13.70 2.26 5.73
CA ALA A 12 14.42 1.05 6.09
C ALA A 12 14.56 0.09 4.90
N VAL A 13 13.47 -0.19 4.18
CA VAL A 13 13.49 -1.07 3.00
C VAL A 13 14.40 -0.53 1.90
N LYS A 14 14.42 0.79 1.68
CA LYS A 14 15.34 1.40 0.71
C LYS A 14 16.82 1.24 1.07
N LYS A 15 17.15 0.98 2.34
CA LYS A 15 18.52 0.78 2.83
C LYS A 15 18.90 -0.68 3.04
N ASP A 16 17.92 -1.59 3.08
CA ASP A 16 18.11 -3.00 3.35
C ASP A 16 17.71 -3.84 2.13
N GLU A 17 18.71 -4.31 1.38
CA GLU A 17 18.50 -5.12 0.18
C GLU A 17 17.85 -6.48 0.47
N SER A 18 18.09 -7.06 1.65
CA SER A 18 17.48 -8.32 2.06
C SER A 18 15.98 -8.14 2.28
N LEU A 19 15.61 -7.08 3.00
CA LEU A 19 14.21 -6.75 3.23
C LEU A 19 13.49 -6.37 1.92
N LYS A 20 14.17 -5.63 1.04
CA LYS A 20 13.66 -5.30 -0.30
C LYS A 20 13.44 -6.56 -1.15
N ALA A 21 14.33 -7.54 -1.09
CA ALA A 21 14.18 -8.80 -1.82
C ALA A 21 12.97 -9.61 -1.33
N GLN A 22 12.70 -9.63 -0.01
CA GLN A 22 11.51 -10.31 0.55
C GLN A 22 10.20 -9.67 0.07
N LEU A 23 10.18 -8.35 -0.12
CA LEU A 23 8.98 -7.60 -0.50
C LEU A 23 8.69 -7.60 -2.00
N LYS A 24 9.67 -7.97 -2.83
CA LYS A 24 9.58 -7.90 -4.30
C LYS A 24 8.32 -8.62 -4.84
N ASP A 25 8.10 -9.84 -4.38
CA ASP A 25 7.00 -10.69 -4.86
C ASP A 25 5.88 -10.86 -3.82
N ALA A 26 6.03 -10.21 -2.67
CA ALA A 26 5.11 -10.35 -1.53
C ALA A 26 3.72 -9.78 -1.83
N GLN A 27 2.70 -10.53 -1.44
CA GLN A 27 1.30 -10.12 -1.52
C GLN A 27 0.91 -9.25 -0.31
N PRO A 28 -0.23 -8.53 -0.35
CA PRO A 28 -0.62 -7.56 0.68
C PRO A 28 -0.48 -8.01 2.14
N GLU A 29 -0.98 -9.19 2.50
CA GLU A 29 -0.87 -9.70 3.88
C GLU A 29 0.56 -10.13 4.23
N GLU A 30 1.34 -10.60 3.25
CA GLU A 30 2.74 -10.95 3.45
C GLU A 30 3.59 -9.71 3.71
N ILE A 31 3.34 -8.61 2.99
CA ILE A 31 3.99 -7.32 3.23
C ILE A 31 3.72 -6.84 4.66
N ILE A 32 2.46 -6.92 5.11
CA ILE A 32 2.08 -6.53 6.48
C ILE A 32 2.83 -7.39 7.50
N ARG A 33 2.88 -8.71 7.29
CA ARG A 33 3.59 -9.65 8.17
C ARG A 33 5.10 -9.39 8.21
N ILE A 34 5.74 -9.18 7.05
CA ILE A 34 7.16 -8.88 6.93
C ILE A 34 7.49 -7.57 7.67
N ALA A 35 6.68 -6.53 7.47
CA ALA A 35 6.84 -5.26 8.17
C ALA A 35 6.74 -5.44 9.69
N GLU A 36 5.76 -6.21 10.18
CA GLU A 36 5.60 -6.49 11.60
C GLU A 36 6.79 -7.29 12.18
N GLN A 37 7.29 -8.29 11.45
CA GLN A 37 8.49 -9.05 11.83
C GLN A 37 9.75 -8.17 11.88
N ALA A 38 9.84 -7.16 11.03
CA ALA A 38 10.91 -6.15 11.04
C ALA A 38 10.68 -5.04 12.10
N GLY A 39 9.62 -5.13 12.91
CA GLY A 39 9.34 -4.22 14.01
C GLY A 39 8.46 -3.01 13.66
N PHE A 40 7.97 -2.92 12.42
CA PHE A 40 7.08 -1.86 11.98
C PHE A 40 5.62 -2.22 12.26
N LYS A 41 4.98 -1.46 13.15
CA LYS A 41 3.59 -1.70 13.55
C LYS A 41 2.66 -0.75 12.79
N PHE A 42 2.16 -1.21 11.65
CA PHE A 42 1.20 -0.45 10.88
C PHE A 42 -0.14 -0.30 11.62
N SER A 43 -0.72 0.90 11.56
CA SER A 43 -2.11 1.13 11.95
C SER A 43 -3.07 0.41 11.00
N GLU A 44 -4.31 0.20 11.43
CA GLU A 44 -5.35 -0.39 10.57
C GLU A 44 -5.54 0.36 9.25
N GLU A 45 -5.43 1.69 9.24
CA GLU A 45 -5.46 2.50 8.03
C GLU A 45 -4.41 2.06 6.99
N VAL A 46 -3.15 1.93 7.42
CA VAL A 46 -2.04 1.53 6.55
C VAL A 46 -2.20 0.09 6.09
N LYS A 47 -2.61 -0.82 6.99
CA LYS A 47 -2.93 -2.20 6.63
C LYS A 47 -4.04 -2.27 5.58
N GLY A 48 -5.09 -1.45 5.73
CA GLY A 48 -6.18 -1.33 4.77
C GLY A 48 -5.70 -0.87 3.39
N ARG A 49 -4.74 0.07 3.33
CA ARG A 49 -4.14 0.48 2.05
C ARG A 49 -3.41 -0.65 1.35
N PHE A 50 -2.61 -1.44 2.08
CA PHE A 50 -1.95 -2.62 1.52
C PHE A 50 -2.98 -3.66 1.05
N ARG A 51 -3.92 -4.05 1.91
CA ARG A 51 -4.98 -5.03 1.61
C ARG A 51 -5.77 -4.70 0.36
N ASN A 52 -5.98 -3.42 0.12
CA ASN A 52 -6.75 -2.92 -1.02
C ASN A 52 -5.87 -2.37 -2.15
N ARG A 53 -4.55 -2.57 -2.10
CA ARG A 53 -3.61 -2.13 -3.13
C ARG A 53 -3.81 -0.65 -3.52
N TRP A 54 -4.05 0.22 -2.55
CA TRP A 54 -4.34 1.65 -2.76
C TRP A 54 -5.59 1.96 -3.61
N ALA A 55 -6.51 1.01 -3.79
CA ALA A 55 -7.80 1.28 -4.41
C ALA A 55 -8.57 2.36 -3.63
N GLY A 56 -9.15 3.33 -4.35
CA GLY A 56 -9.91 4.45 -3.79
C GLY A 56 -9.06 5.52 -3.09
N VAL A 57 -7.73 5.41 -3.13
CA VAL A 57 -6.81 6.37 -2.49
C VAL A 57 -6.41 7.45 -3.49
N TYR A 58 -7.19 8.52 -3.56
CA TYR A 58 -6.96 9.62 -4.51
C TYR A 58 -5.60 10.32 -4.33
N SER A 59 -5.19 10.60 -3.08
CA SER A 59 -3.93 11.28 -2.77
C SER A 59 -3.13 10.53 -1.70
N CYS A 60 -1.95 10.02 -2.08
CA CYS A 60 -0.99 9.49 -1.13
C CYS A 60 0.43 9.79 -1.63
N PRO A 61 1.18 10.69 -0.97
CA PRO A 61 2.51 11.08 -1.43
C PRO A 61 3.52 9.92 -1.38
N GLN A 62 3.26 8.89 -0.57
CA GLN A 62 4.12 7.70 -0.44
C GLN A 62 3.84 6.62 -1.51
N ARG A 63 2.86 6.81 -2.41
CA ARG A 63 2.40 5.76 -3.33
C ARG A 63 3.50 5.29 -4.30
N GLU A 64 4.34 6.20 -4.78
CA GLU A 64 5.45 5.87 -5.67
C GLU A 64 6.53 5.09 -4.94
N ASP A 65 6.91 5.51 -3.73
CA ASP A 65 7.84 4.77 -2.89
C ASP A 65 7.34 3.35 -2.59
N VAL A 66 6.05 3.21 -2.27
CA VAL A 66 5.42 1.89 -2.02
C VAL A 66 5.44 1.03 -3.29
N ASN A 67 5.16 1.61 -4.46
CA ASN A 67 5.23 0.90 -5.73
C ASN A 67 6.66 0.44 -6.06
N GLU A 68 7.67 1.19 -5.64
CA GLU A 68 9.09 0.84 -5.81
C GLU A 68 9.50 -0.32 -4.89
N ILE A 69 9.13 -0.27 -3.61
CA ILE A 69 9.56 -1.26 -2.62
C ILE A 69 8.70 -2.53 -2.59
N CYS A 70 7.45 -2.45 -3.03
CA CYS A 70 6.49 -3.56 -3.09
C CYS A 70 5.87 -3.66 -4.50
N PRO A 71 6.65 -3.98 -5.55
CA PRO A 71 6.16 -3.92 -6.93
C PRO A 71 5.01 -4.89 -7.23
N ALA A 72 4.97 -6.06 -6.57
CA ALA A 72 3.86 -7.01 -6.67
C ALA A 72 2.52 -6.49 -6.10
N LEU A 73 2.52 -5.31 -5.45
CA LEU A 73 1.30 -4.65 -5.00
C LEU A 73 0.48 -4.07 -6.16
N CYS A 74 1.12 -3.69 -7.27
CA CYS A 74 0.44 -3.25 -8.47
C CYS A 74 -0.29 -4.44 -9.12
N PRO A 75 -1.62 -4.37 -9.33
CA PRO A 75 -2.34 -5.45 -10.01
C PRO A 75 -1.88 -5.66 -11.45
N PRO A 76 -1.93 -6.89 -11.99
CA PRO A 76 -1.65 -7.15 -13.39
C PRO A 76 -2.52 -6.29 -14.33
N GLY A 77 -1.93 -5.80 -15.42
CA GLY A 77 -2.62 -4.95 -16.39
C GLY A 77 -2.49 -3.44 -16.14
N PHE A 78 -1.91 -3.03 -15.01
CA PHE A 78 -1.58 -1.64 -14.71
C PHE A 78 -0.06 -1.42 -14.73
N LYS A 79 0.38 -0.25 -15.21
CA LYS A 79 1.80 0.14 -15.28
C LYS A 79 2.34 0.56 -13.92
N SER A 80 1.46 1.02 -13.02
CA SER A 80 1.85 1.47 -11.68
C SER A 80 0.68 1.40 -10.70
N LEU A 81 1.00 1.33 -9.41
CA LEU A 81 0.03 1.49 -8.34
C LEU A 81 -0.73 2.82 -8.43
N ALA A 82 -0.10 3.86 -9.00
CA ALA A 82 -0.74 5.15 -9.23
C ALA A 82 -1.85 5.08 -10.27
N GLU A 83 -1.58 4.43 -11.40
CA GLU A 83 -2.56 4.21 -12.47
C GLU A 83 -3.74 3.37 -11.97
N TYR A 84 -3.47 2.26 -11.27
CA TYR A 84 -4.52 1.45 -10.67
C TYR A 84 -5.36 2.23 -9.65
N SER A 85 -4.71 2.94 -8.74
CA SER A 85 -5.38 3.74 -7.72
C SER A 85 -6.27 4.81 -8.35
N GLN A 86 -5.81 5.47 -9.43
CA GLN A 86 -6.61 6.41 -10.20
C GLN A 86 -7.79 5.75 -10.92
N SER A 87 -7.63 4.55 -11.50
CA SER A 87 -8.72 3.86 -12.20
C SER A 87 -9.86 3.45 -11.26
N THR A 88 -9.59 3.37 -9.96
CA THR A 88 -10.61 3.09 -8.93
C THR A 88 -11.31 4.33 -8.39
N CYS A 89 -10.87 5.52 -8.82
CA CYS A 89 -11.45 6.83 -8.49
C CYS A 89 -12.04 7.49 -9.73
N THR A 90 -12.95 8.44 -9.54
CA THR A 90 -13.46 9.33 -10.58
C THR A 90 -12.88 10.72 -10.40
N PRO A 91 -12.81 11.55 -11.46
CA PRO A 91 -12.38 12.95 -11.35
C PRO A 91 -13.25 13.81 -10.40
N TYR A 92 -14.44 13.33 -10.03
CA TYR A 92 -15.36 14.02 -9.14
C TYR A 92 -15.18 13.62 -7.67
N ASP A 93 -14.37 12.60 -7.39
CA ASP A 93 -14.10 12.17 -6.01
C ASP A 93 -13.23 13.21 -5.30
N LYS A 94 -13.86 13.96 -4.40
CA LYS A 94 -13.20 14.99 -3.57
C LYS A 94 -12.53 14.43 -2.32
N GLN A 95 -12.72 13.13 -2.07
CA GLN A 95 -12.21 12.40 -0.92
C GLN A 95 -12.02 10.92 -1.29
N GLU A 96 -11.35 10.18 -0.42
CA GLU A 96 -11.14 8.74 -0.62
C GLU A 96 -12.50 8.01 -0.72
N LYS A 97 -12.67 7.24 -1.79
CA LYS A 97 -13.96 6.64 -2.18
C LYS A 97 -14.36 5.46 -1.29
N TYR A 98 -13.38 4.77 -0.73
CA TYR A 98 -13.57 3.58 0.08
C TYR A 98 -13.03 3.77 1.49
N ASP A 99 -13.60 3.05 2.46
CA ASP A 99 -13.15 3.08 3.85
C ASP A 99 -11.94 2.14 4.07
N PHE A 100 -10.77 2.52 3.55
CA PHE A 100 -9.50 1.84 3.91
C PHE A 100 -9.12 2.07 5.39
N ARG A 101 -9.69 3.08 6.07
CA ARG A 101 -9.40 3.33 7.49
C ARG A 101 -9.91 2.20 8.38
N SER A 102 -10.94 1.49 7.94
CA SER A 102 -11.42 0.25 8.55
C SER A 102 -10.36 -0.85 8.65
N GLY A 103 -9.32 -0.80 7.82
CA GLY A 103 -8.30 -1.84 7.72
C GLY A 103 -8.77 -3.11 7.00
N PHE A 104 -10.04 -3.23 6.61
CA PHE A 104 -10.54 -4.42 5.95
C PHE A 104 -10.25 -4.42 4.45
N LYS A 105 -10.13 -5.62 3.88
CA LYS A 105 -10.19 -5.81 2.43
C LYS A 105 -11.62 -5.54 1.96
N TYR A 106 -11.77 -4.80 0.88
CA TYR A 106 -13.06 -4.51 0.27
C TYR A 106 -13.69 -5.81 -0.25
N THR A 107 -14.93 -6.07 0.14
CA THR A 107 -15.67 -7.28 -0.23
C THR A 107 -16.34 -7.20 -1.59
N ASN A 108 -16.51 -5.99 -2.16
CA ASN A 108 -17.22 -5.73 -3.41
C ASN A 108 -16.52 -4.63 -4.23
N VAL A 109 -15.33 -4.92 -4.78
CA VAL A 109 -14.75 -4.08 -5.84
C VAL A 109 -14.90 -4.86 -7.14
N THR A 110 -16.08 -4.73 -7.75
CA THR A 110 -16.37 -5.23 -9.10
C THR A 110 -15.81 -4.26 -10.12
#